data_AF-A0A432FDD5-F1
#
_entry.id   AF-A0A432FDD5-F1
#
_cell.length_a   1.000
_cell.length_b   1.000
_cell.length_c   1.000
_cell.angle_alpha   90.00
_cell.angle_beta   90.00
_cell.angle_gamma   90.00
#
_symmetry.space_group_name_H-M   'P 1'
#
loop_
_entity.id
_entity.type
_entity.pdbx_description
1 polymer ?
#
loop_
_entity_poly.entity_id
_entity_poly.type
_entity_poly.pdbx_seq_one_letter_code
_entity_poly.pdbx_strand_id
1 'polypeptide(L)'
;LRSKDARMEESDFSATAYDRVYDATRPELFFKALPEKVVACGEPVGIRTDAQWSVPEPELVLLMNLRGDIAGYAVGNDMSSRDIEGENLLYLPQAKVYHRSCAVGPWVRVGATEEQAREWEIEIQIERGGETVFEGAVSVNQIKRSFGKLRDFMFQSQVFPFGCALLTGTGIVPDDNFTLEEDDTVRIRISGIGCLNNPVVRV
;
A
#
# COMPACT_ATOMS: atom_id res chain seq x y z
N LEU A 1 -9.89 -4.83 11.38
CA LEU A 1 -9.78 -4.69 12.85
C LEU A 1 -8.31 -4.50 13.20
N ARG A 2 -7.42 -5.48 13.02
CA ARG A 2 -5.97 -5.30 13.26
C ARG A 2 -5.28 -4.11 12.58
N SER A 3 -5.51 -3.83 11.30
CA SER A 3 -4.93 -2.63 10.64
C SER A 3 -5.41 -1.31 11.26
N LYS A 4 -6.67 -1.28 11.73
CA LYS A 4 -7.18 -0.16 12.52
C LYS A 4 -6.43 -0.11 13.86
N ASP A 5 -6.30 -1.25 14.52
CA ASP A 5 -5.71 -1.37 15.86
C ASP A 5 -4.21 -1.01 15.89
N ALA A 6 -3.43 -1.43 14.89
CA ALA A 6 -2.01 -1.07 14.75
C ALA A 6 -1.79 0.44 14.57
N ARG A 7 -2.69 1.12 13.84
CA ARG A 7 -2.69 2.59 13.74
C ARG A 7 -3.11 3.29 15.05
N MET A 8 -3.66 2.56 16.03
CA MET A 8 -4.01 3.12 17.35
C MET A 8 -2.83 3.17 18.32
N GLU A 9 -1.83 2.31 18.14
CA GLU A 9 -0.64 2.29 19.00
C GLU A 9 0.39 3.36 18.59
N GLU A 10 0.25 3.90 17.37
CA GLU A 10 0.90 5.13 16.91
C GLU A 10 0.24 6.36 17.58
N SER A 11 0.69 6.76 18.77
CA SER A 11 0.30 7.95 19.57
C SER A 11 -1.21 8.25 19.78
N ASP A 12 -1.63 8.54 21.02
CA ASP A 12 -3.03 8.83 21.39
C ASP A 12 -3.73 9.87 20.48
N PHE A 13 -2.97 10.84 19.94
CA PHE A 13 -3.50 11.87 19.05
C PHE A 13 -3.71 11.37 17.62
N SER A 14 -2.75 10.63 17.05
CA SER A 14 -2.86 10.06 15.69
C SER A 14 -3.93 8.98 15.60
N ALA A 15 -4.06 8.14 16.64
CA ALA A 15 -5.15 7.18 16.76
C ALA A 15 -6.53 7.83 16.57
N THR A 16 -6.78 8.98 17.23
CA THR A 16 -8.04 9.70 17.08
C THR A 16 -8.26 10.32 15.69
N ALA A 17 -7.19 10.64 14.96
CA ALA A 17 -7.28 11.16 13.60
C ALA A 17 -7.68 10.06 12.61
N TYR A 18 -7.03 8.90 12.68
CA TYR A 18 -7.34 7.74 11.83
C TYR A 18 -8.77 7.21 12.07
N ASP A 19 -9.20 7.16 13.33
CA ASP A 19 -10.58 6.77 13.69
C ASP A 19 -11.63 7.68 13.03
N ARG A 20 -11.39 9.00 13.05
CA ARG A 20 -12.31 9.96 12.41
C ARG A 20 -12.44 9.70 10.91
N VAL A 21 -11.35 9.32 10.24
CA VAL A 21 -11.36 9.01 8.80
C VAL A 21 -12.12 7.73 8.49
N TYR A 22 -12.12 6.75 9.40
CA TYR A 22 -12.76 5.45 9.18
C TYR A 22 -14.26 5.58 8.90
N ASP A 23 -14.93 6.48 9.62
CA ASP A 23 -16.37 6.74 9.47
C ASP A 23 -16.69 8.05 8.74
N ALA A 24 -15.67 8.83 8.36
CA ALA A 24 -15.85 10.04 7.56
C ALA A 24 -16.29 9.74 6.12
N THR A 25 -17.07 10.69 5.57
CA THR A 25 -17.41 10.71 4.15
C THR A 25 -16.17 10.83 3.26
N ARG A 26 -15.22 11.69 3.66
CA ARG A 26 -13.95 11.94 2.96
C ARG A 26 -12.91 10.88 3.35
N PRO A 27 -12.33 10.13 2.41
CA PRO A 27 -11.21 9.24 2.68
C PRO A 27 -9.92 10.02 2.90
N GLU A 28 -8.95 9.37 3.54
CA GLU A 28 -7.55 9.76 3.44
C GLU A 28 -7.07 9.56 1.99
N LEU A 29 -6.36 10.55 1.47
CA LEU A 29 -5.62 10.48 0.21
C LEU A 29 -4.28 11.19 0.42
N PHE A 30 -3.19 10.56 0.04
CA PHE A 30 -1.86 11.15 0.06
C PHE A 30 -1.10 10.79 -1.22
N PHE A 31 -0.10 11.61 -1.55
CA PHE A 31 0.77 11.36 -2.70
C PHE A 31 1.85 10.36 -2.30
N LYS A 32 1.96 9.24 -3.01
CA LYS A 32 2.94 8.18 -2.69
C LYS A 32 4.26 8.33 -3.44
N ALA A 33 4.23 8.41 -4.76
CA ALA A 33 5.43 8.36 -5.57
C ALA A 33 5.25 9.03 -6.92
N LEU A 34 6.35 9.58 -7.44
CA LEU A 34 6.49 9.89 -8.85
C LEU A 34 6.73 8.58 -9.64
N PRO A 35 6.33 8.48 -10.91
CA PRO A 35 6.52 7.28 -11.72
C PRO A 35 7.97 6.78 -11.73
N GLU A 36 8.95 7.68 -11.75
CA GLU A 36 10.38 7.34 -11.81
C GLU A 36 10.94 6.76 -10.50
N LYS A 37 10.15 6.80 -9.41
CA LYS A 37 10.50 6.22 -8.11
C LYS A 37 9.79 4.88 -7.84
N VAL A 38 8.85 4.48 -8.70
CA VAL A 38 8.14 3.20 -8.56
C VAL A 38 9.00 2.09 -9.14
N VAL A 39 9.20 1.02 -8.38
CA VAL A 39 10.02 -0.12 -8.79
C VAL A 39 9.16 -1.28 -9.30
N ALA A 40 9.72 -2.04 -10.23
CA ALA A 40 9.05 -3.20 -10.83
C ALA A 40 9.21 -4.47 -9.96
N CYS A 41 8.48 -5.52 -10.32
CA CYS A 41 8.70 -6.85 -9.73
C CYS A 41 10.14 -7.32 -10.02
N GLY A 42 10.81 -7.84 -8.99
CA GLY A 42 12.21 -8.27 -8.99
C GLY A 42 13.20 -7.15 -8.67
N GLU A 43 12.78 -5.88 -8.75
CA GLU A 43 13.63 -4.76 -8.36
C GLU A 43 13.52 -4.47 -6.86
N PRO A 44 14.58 -4.01 -6.20
CA PRO A 44 14.52 -3.77 -4.77
C PRO A 44 13.58 -2.63 -4.37
N VAL A 45 12.88 -2.81 -3.25
CA VAL A 45 12.19 -1.75 -2.50
C VAL A 45 13.10 -1.18 -1.41
N GLY A 46 12.90 0.09 -1.04
CA GLY A 46 13.75 0.79 -0.09
C GLY A 46 13.19 0.78 1.34
N ILE A 47 14.07 0.70 2.33
CA ILE A 47 13.84 1.13 3.72
C ILE A 47 14.81 2.26 4.06
N ARG A 48 14.34 3.30 4.77
CA ARG A 48 15.16 4.49 5.02
C ARG A 48 16.28 4.22 6.02
N THR A 49 17.45 4.85 5.86
CA THR A 49 18.55 4.71 6.83
C THR A 49 18.25 5.28 8.22
N ASP A 50 17.31 6.22 8.32
CA ASP A 50 16.91 6.88 9.57
C ASP A 50 15.62 6.30 10.18
N ALA A 51 15.00 5.30 9.54
CA ALA A 51 13.85 4.59 10.08
C ALA A 51 14.27 3.36 10.89
N GLN A 52 13.67 3.16 12.05
CA GLN A 52 13.83 1.99 12.91
C GLN A 52 12.70 0.98 12.73
N TRP A 53 11.56 1.40 12.16
CA TRP A 53 10.40 0.55 11.95
C TRP A 53 9.84 0.72 10.54
N SER A 54 10.20 -0.21 9.65
CA SER A 54 9.75 -0.19 8.26
C SER A 54 8.91 -1.42 7.94
N VAL A 55 7.74 -1.21 7.32
CA VAL A 55 6.82 -2.29 6.96
C VAL A 55 6.39 -2.18 5.48
N PRO A 56 6.17 -3.32 4.81
CA PRO A 56 5.48 -3.33 3.53
C PRO A 56 3.97 -3.25 3.77
N GLU A 57 3.25 -2.61 2.86
CA GLU A 57 1.79 -2.56 2.89
C GLU A 57 1.26 -3.16 1.59
N PRO A 58 0.73 -4.40 1.61
CA PRO A 58 0.22 -5.05 0.42
C PRO A 58 -1.15 -4.49 0.04
N GLU A 59 -1.29 -4.04 -1.21
CA GLU A 59 -2.49 -3.34 -1.67
C GLU A 59 -2.93 -3.74 -3.08
N LEU A 60 -4.24 -3.65 -3.31
CA LEU A 60 -4.78 -3.61 -4.67
C LEU A 60 -4.52 -2.22 -5.26
N VAL A 61 -4.02 -2.18 -6.49
CA VAL A 61 -3.81 -0.92 -7.23
C VAL A 61 -4.93 -0.75 -8.25
N LEU A 62 -5.60 0.40 -8.23
CA LEU A 62 -6.52 0.82 -9.28
C LEU A 62 -5.74 1.68 -10.30
N LEU A 63 -5.63 1.20 -11.53
CA LEU A 63 -5.09 2.00 -12.63
C LEU A 63 -6.22 2.74 -13.33
N MET A 64 -6.16 4.06 -13.32
CA MET A 64 -7.17 4.93 -13.89
C MET A 64 -6.62 5.68 -15.10
N ASN A 65 -7.41 5.78 -16.16
CA ASN A 65 -7.04 6.58 -17.33
C ASN A 65 -7.27 8.08 -17.09
N LEU A 66 -6.95 8.91 -18.09
CA LEU A 66 -7.11 10.38 -18.01
C LEU A 66 -8.56 10.87 -17.79
N ARG A 67 -9.57 10.02 -18.03
CA ARG A 67 -10.99 10.31 -17.77
C ARG A 67 -11.44 9.83 -16.39
N GLY A 68 -10.57 9.15 -15.65
CA GLY A 68 -10.89 8.50 -14.39
C GLY A 68 -11.51 7.11 -14.53
N ASP A 69 -11.67 6.56 -15.73
CA ASP A 69 -12.15 5.19 -15.85
C ASP A 69 -11.09 4.23 -15.28
N ILE A 70 -11.51 3.28 -14.45
CA ILE A 70 -10.63 2.20 -13.96
C ILE A 70 -10.33 1.29 -15.15
N ALA A 71 -9.09 1.35 -15.63
CA ALA A 71 -8.60 0.62 -16.80
C ALA A 71 -8.05 -0.76 -16.46
N GLY A 72 -7.69 -0.99 -15.19
CA GLY A 72 -7.23 -2.30 -14.72
C GLY A 72 -6.75 -2.28 -13.27
N TYR A 73 -6.29 -3.44 -12.83
CA TYR A 73 -5.80 -3.68 -11.48
C TYR A 73 -4.36 -4.18 -11.50
N ALA A 74 -3.58 -3.86 -10.46
CA ALA A 74 -2.25 -4.42 -10.24
C ALA A 74 -2.03 -4.74 -8.76
N VAL A 75 -0.93 -5.42 -8.44
CA VAL A 75 -0.45 -5.56 -7.07
C VAL A 75 0.43 -4.36 -6.73
N GLY A 76 0.28 -3.81 -5.53
CA GLY A 76 1.08 -2.69 -5.04
C GLY A 76 1.71 -2.99 -3.68
N ASN A 77 2.86 -2.37 -3.44
CA ASN A 77 3.54 -2.33 -2.16
C ASN A 77 3.78 -0.86 -1.75
N ASP A 78 3.09 -0.40 -0.70
CA ASP A 78 3.29 0.91 -0.08
C ASP A 78 4.27 0.82 1.10
N MET A 79 5.58 0.96 0.82
CA MET A 79 6.60 0.88 1.87
C MET A 79 6.52 2.07 2.83
N SER A 80 6.54 1.78 4.13
CA SER A 80 6.18 2.78 5.14
C SER A 80 7.12 2.73 6.34
N SER A 81 7.67 3.90 6.70
CA SER A 81 8.46 4.07 7.93
C SER A 81 7.53 4.49 9.06
N ARG A 82 7.02 3.49 9.78
CA ARG A 82 5.95 3.59 10.79
C ARG A 82 6.37 4.41 12.01
N ASP A 83 7.64 4.33 12.40
CA ASP A 83 8.20 5.15 13.46
C ASP A 83 8.14 6.65 13.13
N ILE A 84 8.50 7.02 11.89
CA ILE A 84 8.43 8.41 11.42
C ILE A 84 6.97 8.88 11.31
N GLU A 85 6.07 8.04 10.79
CA GLU A 85 4.63 8.33 10.70
C GLU A 85 4.01 8.55 12.09
N GLY A 86 4.31 7.65 13.04
CA GLY A 86 3.77 7.66 14.39
C GLY A 86 4.35 8.75 15.29
N GLU A 87 5.56 9.25 15.01
CA GLU A 87 6.16 10.37 15.74
C GLU A 87 5.33 11.66 15.56
N ASN A 88 4.90 11.93 14.33
CA ASN A 88 4.08 13.10 14.02
C ASN A 88 3.32 12.90 12.72
N LEU A 89 2.00 13.10 12.74
CA LEU A 89 1.16 13.02 11.53
C LEU A 89 1.65 13.89 10.36
N LEU A 90 2.33 15.02 10.65
CA LEU A 90 2.89 15.88 9.61
C LEU A 90 4.13 15.29 8.91
N TYR A 91 4.69 14.19 9.43
CA TYR A 91 5.81 13.47 8.84
C TYR A 91 5.39 12.36 7.88
N LEU A 92 4.08 12.11 7.71
CA LEU A 92 3.55 11.15 6.74
C LEU A 92 4.20 11.28 5.34
N PRO A 93 4.41 12.48 4.76
CA PRO A 93 5.13 12.59 3.48
C PRO A 93 6.56 12.06 3.52
N GLN A 94 7.28 12.21 4.63
CA GLN A 94 8.64 11.68 4.79
C GLN A 94 8.62 10.15 4.97
N ALA A 95 7.64 9.65 5.72
CA ALA A 95 7.42 8.23 5.98
C ALA A 95 6.95 7.43 4.77
N LYS A 96 6.32 8.08 3.78
CA LYS A 96 5.75 7.43 2.58
C LYS A 96 6.50 7.77 1.29
N VAL A 97 7.09 8.96 1.16
CA VAL A 97 7.67 9.45 -0.12
C VAL A 97 9.19 9.50 -0.04
N TYR A 98 9.84 8.44 -0.51
CA TYR A 98 11.30 8.34 -0.61
C TYR A 98 11.72 7.44 -1.77
N HIS A 99 13.03 7.28 -2.00
CA HIS A 99 13.53 6.47 -3.11
C HIS A 99 13.07 5.01 -2.95
N ARG A 100 12.47 4.42 -4.00
CA ARG A 100 12.04 3.01 -4.01
C ARG A 100 10.99 2.66 -2.95
N SER A 101 10.23 3.64 -2.45
CA SER A 101 9.20 3.42 -1.43
C SER A 101 7.91 2.80 -1.98
N CYS A 102 7.79 2.61 -3.30
CA CYS A 102 6.60 2.11 -3.96
C CYS A 102 6.97 1.06 -5.00
N ALA A 103 6.29 -0.08 -5.00
CA ALA A 103 6.38 -1.07 -6.07
C ALA A 103 4.99 -1.36 -6.63
N VAL A 104 4.90 -1.56 -7.95
CA VAL A 104 3.66 -1.93 -8.64
C VAL A 104 3.96 -2.95 -9.73
N GLY A 105 3.16 -4.01 -9.83
CA GLY A 105 3.33 -5.03 -10.85
C GLY A 105 2.69 -6.37 -10.47
N PRO A 106 3.20 -7.51 -10.97
CA PRO A 106 4.15 -7.61 -12.10
C PRO A 106 3.50 -7.23 -13.45
N TRP A 107 2.17 -7.24 -13.53
CA TRP A 107 1.41 -6.87 -14.72
C TRP A 107 0.05 -6.29 -14.33
N VAL A 108 -0.65 -5.78 -15.34
CA VAL A 108 -1.99 -5.19 -15.17
C VAL A 108 -3.06 -6.20 -15.58
N ARG A 109 -3.98 -6.49 -14.66
CA ARG A 109 -5.21 -7.22 -14.94
C ARG A 109 -6.26 -6.28 -15.52
N VAL A 110 -6.42 -6.34 -16.84
CA VAL A 110 -7.46 -5.59 -17.57
C VAL A 110 -8.74 -6.40 -17.72
N GLY A 111 -9.87 -5.69 -17.85
CA GLY A 111 -11.18 -6.28 -18.17
C GLY A 111 -11.92 -6.97 -17.00
N ALA A 112 -11.37 -6.94 -15.79
CA ALA A 112 -12.10 -7.38 -14.60
C ALA A 112 -13.07 -6.29 -14.11
N THR A 113 -14.24 -6.68 -13.62
CA THR A 113 -15.17 -5.77 -12.95
C THR A 113 -14.80 -5.60 -11.47
N GLU A 114 -15.40 -4.61 -10.78
CA GLU A 114 -15.22 -4.46 -9.33
C GLU A 114 -15.76 -5.69 -8.57
N GLU A 115 -16.88 -6.26 -9.02
CA GLU A 115 -17.47 -7.46 -8.43
C GLU A 115 -16.50 -8.64 -8.49
N GLN A 116 -15.85 -8.85 -9.64
CA GLN A 116 -14.83 -9.89 -9.80
C GLN A 116 -13.59 -9.62 -8.94
N ALA A 117 -13.15 -8.36 -8.88
CA ALA A 117 -11.99 -7.99 -8.08
C ALA A 117 -12.21 -8.20 -6.58
N ARG A 118 -13.44 -8.00 -6.09
CA ARG A 118 -13.83 -8.22 -4.69
C ARG A 118 -13.78 -9.68 -4.27
N GLU A 119 -13.79 -10.63 -5.21
CA GLU A 119 -13.60 -12.05 -4.94
C GLU A 119 -12.13 -12.44 -4.72
N TRP A 120 -11.19 -11.53 -4.99
CA TRP A 120 -9.76 -11.82 -4.85
C TRP A 120 -9.30 -11.75 -3.39
N GLU A 121 -8.17 -12.42 -3.14
CA GLU A 121 -7.45 -12.40 -1.87
C GLU A 121 -6.09 -11.75 -2.09
N ILE A 122 -5.69 -10.89 -1.15
CA ILE A 122 -4.36 -10.30 -1.04
C ILE A 122 -3.60 -11.10 0.01
N GLU A 123 -2.48 -11.68 -0.37
CA GLU A 123 -1.59 -12.47 0.47
C GLU A 123 -0.23 -11.76 0.52
N ILE A 124 0.44 -11.78 1.68
CA ILE A 124 1.82 -11.33 1.83
C ILE A 124 2.63 -12.39 2.55
N GLN A 125 3.86 -12.59 2.09
CA GLN A 125 4.89 -13.38 2.75
C GLN A 125 6.19 -12.57 2.75
N ILE A 126 6.89 -12.58 3.89
CA ILE A 126 8.21 -11.97 4.02
C ILE A 126 9.21 -13.05 4.37
N GLU A 127 10.24 -13.18 3.54
CA GLU A 127 11.33 -14.14 3.70
C GLU A 127 12.58 -13.42 4.20
N ARG A 128 13.23 -13.97 5.23
CA ARG A 128 14.52 -13.52 5.78
C ARG A 128 15.48 -14.70 5.86
N GLY A 129 16.61 -14.61 5.18
CA GLY A 129 17.60 -15.71 5.17
C GLY A 129 17.04 -17.05 4.66
N GLY A 130 16.01 -17.01 3.82
CA GLY A 130 15.33 -18.20 3.28
C GLY A 130 14.20 -18.76 4.16
N GLU A 131 13.96 -18.18 5.34
CA GLU A 131 12.88 -18.56 6.24
C GLU A 131 11.75 -17.54 6.20
N THR A 132 10.50 -17.99 6.32
CA THR A 132 9.37 -17.09 6.41
C THR A 132 9.27 -16.47 7.80
N VAL A 133 9.40 -15.14 7.87
CA VAL A 133 9.30 -14.38 9.13
C VAL A 133 7.93 -13.72 9.34
N PHE A 134 7.14 -13.59 8.29
CA PHE A 134 5.77 -13.07 8.37
C PHE A 134 4.91 -13.59 7.23
N GLU A 135 3.64 -13.90 7.54
CA GLU A 135 2.60 -14.21 6.55
C GLU A 135 1.27 -13.57 6.97
N GLY A 136 0.49 -13.13 5.98
CA GLY A 136 -0.85 -12.63 6.21
C GLY A 136 -1.71 -12.69 4.94
N ALA A 137 -3.02 -12.71 5.12
CA ALA A 137 -3.98 -12.70 4.03
C ALA A 137 -5.21 -11.86 4.39
N VAL A 138 -5.79 -11.19 3.38
CA VAL A 138 -7.03 -10.44 3.51
C VAL A 138 -7.81 -10.46 2.20
N SER A 139 -9.14 -10.60 2.29
CA SER A 139 -10.00 -10.48 1.11
C SER A 139 -10.07 -9.03 0.63
N VAL A 140 -10.02 -8.81 -0.69
CA VAL A 140 -10.26 -7.50 -1.32
C VAL A 140 -11.64 -6.94 -0.93
N ASN A 141 -12.61 -7.79 -0.61
CA ASN A 141 -13.93 -7.37 -0.17
C ASN A 141 -13.92 -6.60 1.17
N GLN A 142 -12.82 -6.62 1.92
CA GLN A 142 -12.63 -5.81 3.14
C GLN A 142 -12.40 -4.32 2.83
N ILE A 143 -12.16 -3.95 1.58
CA ILE A 143 -12.11 -2.53 1.18
C ILE A 143 -13.53 -1.94 1.31
N LYS A 144 -13.71 -1.14 2.37
CA LYS A 144 -15.01 -0.55 2.78
C LYS A 144 -15.62 0.39 1.73
N ARG A 145 -14.78 1.11 0.98
CA ARG A 145 -15.23 2.09 -0.02
C ARG A 145 -15.31 1.42 -1.39
N SER A 146 -16.33 1.76 -2.18
CA SER A 146 -16.39 1.31 -3.57
C SER A 146 -15.27 1.92 -4.40
N PHE A 147 -14.82 1.22 -5.44
CA PHE A 147 -13.75 1.72 -6.29
C PHE A 147 -14.16 2.98 -7.04
N GLY A 148 -15.43 3.05 -7.45
CA GLY A 148 -16.02 4.28 -7.99
C GLY A 148 -15.96 5.47 -7.03
N LYS A 149 -16.23 5.26 -5.73
CA LYS A 149 -16.14 6.35 -4.74
C LYS A 149 -14.70 6.81 -4.52
N LEU A 150 -13.75 5.88 -4.50
CA LEU A 150 -12.32 6.21 -4.40
C LEU A 150 -11.85 7.02 -5.61
N ARG A 151 -12.22 6.60 -6.83
CA ARG A 151 -12.01 7.37 -8.06
C ARG A 151 -12.60 8.77 -7.95
N ASP A 152 -13.85 8.90 -7.51
CA ASP A 152 -14.53 10.20 -7.44
C ASP A 152 -13.79 11.19 -6.54
N PHE A 153 -13.27 10.73 -5.38
CA PHE A 153 -12.41 11.55 -4.53
C PHE A 153 -11.05 11.84 -5.15
N MET A 154 -10.44 10.87 -5.83
CA MET A 154 -9.13 11.03 -6.48
C MET A 154 -9.18 12.11 -7.57
N PHE A 155 -10.24 12.15 -8.38
CA PHE A 155 -10.43 13.12 -9.46
C PHE A 155 -11.13 14.41 -9.00
N GLN A 156 -11.49 14.53 -7.72
CA GLN A 156 -12.10 15.75 -7.20
C GLN A 156 -11.08 16.88 -7.17
N SER A 157 -11.27 17.88 -8.03
CA SER A 157 -10.37 19.04 -8.15
C SER A 157 -8.92 18.68 -8.51
N GLN A 158 -8.71 17.55 -9.20
CA GLN A 158 -7.41 17.08 -9.67
C GLN A 158 -7.48 16.76 -11.17
N VAL A 159 -6.34 16.89 -11.86
CA VAL A 159 -6.21 16.55 -13.28
C VAL A 159 -5.01 15.61 -13.45
N PHE A 160 -5.26 14.45 -14.05
CA PHE A 160 -4.24 13.45 -14.34
C PHE A 160 -4.09 13.28 -15.86
N PRO A 161 -3.19 14.04 -16.52
CA PRO A 161 -3.11 14.08 -17.98
C PRO A 161 -2.78 12.73 -18.62
N PHE A 162 -2.15 11.82 -17.86
CA PHE A 162 -1.80 10.47 -18.29
C PHE A 162 -2.54 9.38 -17.51
N GLY A 163 -3.52 9.76 -16.68
CA GLY A 163 -4.08 8.86 -15.67
C GLY A 163 -3.22 8.77 -14.42
N CYS A 164 -3.60 7.86 -13.52
CA CYS A 164 -2.93 7.66 -12.24
C CYS A 164 -3.10 6.24 -11.71
N ALA A 165 -2.22 5.85 -10.78
CA ALA A 165 -2.37 4.66 -9.97
C ALA A 165 -2.85 5.08 -8.56
N LEU A 166 -3.83 4.37 -8.02
CA LEU A 166 -4.29 4.53 -6.64
C LEU A 166 -4.09 3.22 -5.89
N LEU A 167 -3.27 3.23 -4.85
CA LEU A 167 -3.17 2.14 -3.90
C LEU A 167 -4.33 2.28 -2.88
N THR A 168 -5.05 1.19 -2.60
CA THR A 168 -6.38 1.24 -1.94
C THR A 168 -6.37 1.15 -0.41
N GLY A 169 -5.20 1.22 0.21
CA GLY A 169 -4.96 0.90 1.62
C GLY A 169 -4.76 -0.59 1.86
N THR A 170 -3.96 -0.92 2.87
CA THR A 170 -3.74 -2.30 3.31
C THR A 170 -4.65 -2.74 4.46
N GLY A 171 -5.01 -4.03 4.46
CA GLY A 171 -5.67 -4.69 5.58
C GLY A 171 -4.74 -5.59 6.41
N ILE A 172 -3.48 -5.72 6.00
CA ILE A 172 -2.48 -6.59 6.62
C ILE A 172 -1.37 -5.70 7.17
N VAL A 173 -1.12 -5.79 8.46
CA VAL A 173 -0.04 -5.07 9.13
C VAL A 173 0.70 -6.09 9.99
N PRO A 174 2.03 -6.22 9.85
CA PRO A 174 2.84 -7.00 10.79
C PRO A 174 2.68 -6.52 12.23
N ASP A 175 2.93 -7.38 13.20
CA ASP A 175 2.92 -6.99 14.61
C ASP A 175 4.05 -5.98 14.92
N ASP A 176 3.90 -5.16 15.96
CA ASP A 176 4.82 -4.06 16.30
C ASP A 176 6.29 -4.45 16.50
N ASN A 177 6.55 -5.72 16.82
CA ASN A 177 7.91 -6.24 16.98
C ASN A 177 8.58 -6.56 15.64
N PHE A 178 7.89 -6.39 14.52
CA PHE A 178 8.39 -6.66 13.18
C PHE A 178 8.87 -5.38 12.50
N THR A 179 10.08 -5.43 11.95
CA THR A 179 10.56 -4.48 10.94
C THR A 179 11.25 -5.24 9.82
N LEU A 180 11.13 -4.73 8.60
CA LEU A 180 11.96 -5.17 7.49
C LEU A 180 13.44 -4.89 7.76
N GLU A 181 14.26 -5.81 7.28
CA GLU A 181 15.71 -5.71 7.27
C GLU A 181 16.21 -5.71 5.82
N GLU A 182 17.44 -5.23 5.62
CA GLU A 182 18.12 -5.38 4.35
C GLU A 182 18.25 -6.88 3.99
N ASP A 183 18.16 -7.21 2.70
CA ASP A 183 18.12 -8.58 2.17
C ASP A 183 16.84 -9.39 2.46
N ASP A 184 15.84 -8.84 3.17
CA ASP A 184 14.51 -9.43 3.19
C ASP A 184 13.91 -9.49 1.78
N THR A 185 12.99 -10.44 1.55
CA THR A 185 12.20 -10.51 0.32
C THR A 185 10.72 -10.41 0.64
N VAL A 186 10.05 -9.40 0.06
CA VAL A 186 8.61 -9.20 0.20
C VAL A 186 7.90 -9.80 -1.00
N ARG A 187 6.99 -10.74 -0.76
CA ARG A 187 6.13 -11.36 -1.78
C ARG A 187 4.69 -11.01 -1.51
N ILE A 188 4.05 -10.32 -2.45
CA ILE A 188 2.64 -9.93 -2.36
C ILE A 188 1.90 -10.56 -3.53
N ARG A 189 0.90 -11.38 -3.24
CA ARG A 189 0.10 -12.05 -4.26
C ARG A 189 -1.34 -11.57 -4.20
N ILE A 190 -1.93 -11.31 -5.36
CA ILE A 190 -3.37 -11.13 -5.51
C ILE A 190 -3.90 -12.22 -6.43
N SER A 191 -4.83 -13.03 -5.96
CA SER A 191 -5.25 -14.29 -6.61
C SER A 191 -5.72 -14.12 -8.07
N GLY A 192 -6.36 -12.99 -8.41
CA GLY A 192 -6.80 -12.66 -9.77
C GLY A 192 -5.80 -11.88 -10.63
N ILE A 193 -4.60 -11.61 -10.12
CA ILE A 193 -3.56 -10.82 -10.80
C ILE A 193 -2.29 -11.66 -10.93
N GLY A 194 -1.54 -11.85 -9.86
CA GLY A 194 -0.19 -12.42 -9.88
C GLY A 194 0.56 -12.14 -8.60
N CYS A 195 1.88 -12.31 -8.63
CA CYS A 195 2.76 -12.11 -7.46
C CYS A 195 3.80 -11.03 -7.76
N LEU A 196 3.82 -9.98 -6.94
CA LEU A 196 4.83 -8.94 -6.88
C LEU A 196 5.88 -9.37 -5.84
N ASN A 197 7.11 -9.56 -6.28
CA ASN A 197 8.23 -9.95 -5.44
C ASN A 197 9.30 -8.85 -5.49
N ASN A 198 9.73 -8.34 -4.34
CA ASN A 198 10.76 -7.32 -4.25
C ASN A 198 11.76 -7.66 -3.12
N PRO A 199 13.08 -7.70 -3.40
CA PRO A 199 14.09 -7.69 -2.34
C PRO A 199 14.13 -6.33 -1.64
N VAL A 200 14.67 -6.26 -0.42
CA VAL A 200 14.75 -5.03 0.37
C VAL A 200 16.18 -4.51 0.43
N VAL A 201 16.34 -3.19 0.24
CA VAL A 201 17.62 -2.48 0.38
C VAL A 201 17.47 -1.25 1.26
N ARG A 202 18.57 -0.77 1.86
CA ARG A 202 18.59 0.54 2.52
C ARG A 202 18.74 1.68 1.51
N VAL A 203 18.05 2.79 1.74
CA VAL A 203 18.05 4.00 0.88
C VAL A 203 18.14 5.30 1.69
#